data_AF-A0A533Z8Y5-F1
#
_entry.id   AF-A0A533Z8Y5-F1
#
_cell.length_a   1.000
_cell.length_b   1.000
_cell.length_c   1.000
_cell.angle_alpha   90.00
_cell.angle_beta   90.00
_cell.angle_gamma   90.00
#
_symmetry.space_group_name_H-M   'P 1'
#
loop_
_entity.id
_entity.type
_entity.pdbx_description
1 polymer ?
#
loop_
_entity_poly.entity_id
_entity_poly.type
_entity_poly.pdbx_seq_one_letter_code
_entity_poly.pdbx_strand_id
1 'polypeptide(L)'
;MRVLVTGGAGFLGSHLCDALLALGHHVVCIDNFITGRPENVSHLMGHERFSFVKYNVCDFLHVDGPLDAVLHFASPASPQDYLELPIATLKVGALGTHKALGLAKAKDARFLLASTSEVYGDPLVNPQPESYWGNVNPISPRGVYDEAKRFGEAMTMAYHRYHGLDTRIVRIFNTYGPRMRPNDGRVVSNFIVQAIQDKPLTVFGGGTQTRSFCYVD
;
A
#
# COMPACT_ATOMS: atom_id res chain seq x y z
N MET A 1 19.04 -8.01 7.42
CA MET A 1 17.66 -8.43 7.73
C MET A 1 17.07 -9.19 6.55
N ARG A 2 16.11 -10.09 6.80
CA ARG A 2 15.25 -10.74 5.82
C ARG A 2 13.83 -10.19 5.96
N VAL A 3 13.38 -9.50 4.92
CA VAL A 3 12.19 -8.66 4.93
C VAL A 3 11.18 -9.19 3.92
N LEU A 4 9.94 -9.37 4.35
CA LEU A 4 8.81 -9.65 3.48
C LEU A 4 8.16 -8.34 3.05
N VAL A 5 7.99 -8.13 1.75
CA VAL A 5 7.22 -7.02 1.17
C VAL A 5 6.01 -7.60 0.44
N THR A 6 4.82 -7.42 0.99
CA THR A 6 3.58 -7.78 0.27
C THR A 6 3.14 -6.62 -0.62
N GLY A 7 2.66 -6.86 -1.83
CA GLY A 7 2.42 -5.80 -2.82
C GLY A 7 3.72 -5.24 -3.41
N GLY A 8 4.81 -6.02 -3.35
CA GLY A 8 6.15 -5.58 -3.74
C GLY A 8 6.32 -5.36 -5.23
N ALA A 9 5.40 -5.81 -6.09
CA ALA A 9 5.41 -5.51 -7.52
C ALA A 9 4.53 -4.30 -7.90
N GLY A 10 3.95 -3.63 -6.91
CA GLY A 10 3.27 -2.34 -7.08
C GLY A 10 4.25 -1.17 -7.24
N PHE A 11 3.70 0.04 -7.38
CA PHE A 11 4.48 1.28 -7.50
C PHE A 11 5.45 1.45 -6.32
N LEU A 12 4.96 1.78 -5.13
CA LEU A 12 5.81 1.98 -3.94
C LEU A 12 6.54 0.71 -3.51
N GLY A 13 5.87 -0.44 -3.60
CA GLY A 13 6.43 -1.73 -3.19
C GLY A 13 7.70 -2.11 -3.95
N SER A 14 7.79 -1.77 -5.24
CA SER A 14 8.97 -2.08 -6.05
C SER A 14 10.17 -1.18 -5.73
N HIS A 15 9.93 0.11 -5.51
CA HIS A 15 10.98 1.04 -5.04
C HIS A 15 11.47 0.65 -3.64
N LEU A 16 10.58 0.19 -2.77
CA LEU A 16 10.94 -0.35 -1.47
C LEU A 16 11.80 -1.62 -1.59
N CYS A 17 11.49 -2.52 -2.52
CA CYS A 17 12.33 -3.69 -2.80
C CYS A 17 13.75 -3.26 -3.23
N ASP A 18 13.86 -2.29 -4.15
CA ASP A 18 15.16 -1.76 -4.60
C ASP A 18 15.96 -1.17 -3.44
N ALA A 19 15.33 -0.31 -2.63
CA ALA A 19 15.98 0.34 -1.50
C ALA A 19 16.48 -0.66 -0.45
N LEU A 20 15.67 -1.67 -0.11
CA LEU A 20 16.06 -2.71 0.85
C LEU A 20 17.23 -3.56 0.33
N LEU A 21 17.25 -3.89 -0.96
CA LEU A 21 18.36 -4.63 -1.57
C LEU A 21 19.64 -3.79 -1.61
N ALA A 22 19.54 -2.49 -1.91
CA ALA A 22 20.66 -1.56 -1.88
C ALA A 22 21.26 -1.41 -0.47
N LEU A 23 20.43 -1.52 0.57
CA LEU A 23 20.85 -1.58 1.97
C LEU A 23 21.39 -2.96 2.39
N GLY A 24 21.52 -3.92 1.46
CA GLY A 24 22.08 -5.25 1.72
C GLY A 24 21.13 -6.21 2.41
N HIS A 25 19.82 -5.95 2.42
CA HIS A 25 18.83 -6.86 3.00
C HIS A 25 18.43 -7.99 2.02
N HIS A 26 17.89 -9.08 2.58
CA HIS A 26 17.19 -10.11 1.80
C HIS A 26 15.72 -9.73 1.70
N VAL A 27 15.17 -9.73 0.48
CA VAL A 27 13.80 -9.32 0.21
C VAL A 27 13.01 -10.50 -0.34
N VAL A 28 11.93 -10.84 0.33
CA VAL A 28 10.89 -11.73 -0.18
C VAL A 28 9.74 -10.84 -0.67
N CYS A 29 9.52 -10.76 -1.98
CA CYS A 29 8.42 -10.03 -2.58
C CYS A 29 7.23 -10.97 -2.79
N ILE A 30 6.07 -10.64 -2.22
CA ILE A 30 4.80 -11.33 -2.47
C ILE A 30 3.86 -10.40 -3.21
N ASP A 31 3.34 -10.83 -4.35
CA ASP A 31 2.35 -10.08 -5.12
C ASP A 31 1.46 -11.04 -5.93
N ASN A 32 0.20 -10.69 -6.18
CA ASN A 32 -0.69 -11.48 -7.06
C ASN A 32 -0.86 -10.86 -8.45
N PHE A 33 -0.25 -9.71 -8.71
CA PHE A 33 -0.36 -8.90 -9.92
C PHE A 33 -1.78 -8.41 -10.23
N ILE A 34 -2.65 -8.26 -9.22
CA ILE A 34 -3.99 -7.69 -9.45
C ILE A 34 -3.90 -6.24 -9.92
N THR A 35 -2.95 -5.48 -9.38
CA THR A 35 -2.60 -4.11 -9.82
C THR A 35 -1.08 -3.92 -9.99
N GLY A 36 -0.26 -4.80 -9.40
CA GLY A 36 1.19 -4.86 -9.61
C GLY A 36 1.56 -5.34 -11.02
N ARG A 37 2.81 -5.11 -11.41
CA ARG A 37 3.32 -5.42 -12.74
C ARG A 37 4.63 -6.21 -12.65
N PRO A 38 4.80 -7.35 -13.36
CA PRO A 38 6.05 -8.09 -13.37
C PRO A 38 7.25 -7.22 -13.75
N GLU A 39 7.06 -6.25 -14.65
CA GLU A 39 8.11 -5.35 -15.12
C GLU A 39 8.75 -4.55 -13.98
N ASN A 40 7.98 -4.23 -12.93
CA ASN A 40 8.45 -3.45 -11.79
C ASN A 40 9.49 -4.16 -10.92
N VAL A 41 9.59 -5.50 -11.02
CA VAL A 41 10.54 -6.31 -10.24
C VAL A 41 11.38 -7.25 -11.11
N SER A 42 11.17 -7.22 -12.43
CA SER A 42 11.86 -8.11 -13.38
C SER A 42 13.38 -7.97 -13.33
N HIS A 43 13.90 -6.76 -13.10
CA HIS A 43 15.33 -6.48 -12.96
C HIS A 43 15.94 -7.04 -11.67
N LEU A 44 15.12 -7.44 -10.70
CA LEU A 44 15.56 -8.07 -9.44
C LEU A 44 15.59 -9.60 -9.53
N MET A 45 14.99 -10.18 -10.57
CA MET A 45 14.93 -11.63 -10.74
C MET A 45 16.35 -12.20 -10.95
N GLY A 46 16.70 -13.21 -10.16
CA GLY A 46 18.03 -13.82 -10.15
C GLY A 46 19.03 -13.16 -9.19
N HIS A 47 18.69 -12.03 -8.57
CA HIS A 47 19.51 -11.44 -7.52
C HIS A 47 19.55 -12.36 -6.29
N GLU A 48 20.74 -12.67 -5.76
CA GLU A 48 20.94 -13.68 -4.69
C GLU A 48 20.13 -13.40 -3.40
N ARG A 49 19.85 -12.12 -3.13
CA ARG A 49 19.09 -11.63 -1.97
C ARG A 49 17.62 -11.36 -2.26
N PHE A 50 17.12 -11.62 -3.47
CA PHE A 50 15.73 -11.36 -3.85
C PHE A 50 15.01 -12.68 -4.18
N SER A 51 13.81 -12.84 -3.64
CA SER A 51 12.89 -13.89 -4.08
C SER A 51 11.50 -13.32 -4.34
N PHE A 52 10.84 -13.84 -5.36
CA PHE A 52 9.48 -13.47 -5.72
C PHE A 52 8.54 -14.66 -5.55
N VAL A 53 7.37 -14.42 -4.97
CA VAL A 53 6.30 -15.41 -4.84
C VAL A 53 5.01 -14.80 -5.35
N LYS A 54 4.47 -15.38 -6.44
CA LYS A 54 3.15 -15.00 -6.94
C LYS A 54 2.07 -15.57 -6.01
N TYR A 55 1.50 -14.74 -5.14
CA TYR A 55 0.56 -15.21 -4.12
C TYR A 55 -0.42 -14.12 -3.67
N ASN A 56 -1.63 -14.54 -3.33
CA ASN A 56 -2.65 -13.67 -2.76
C ASN A 56 -2.60 -13.72 -1.23
N VAL A 57 -2.26 -12.60 -0.59
CA VAL A 57 -2.16 -12.51 0.87
C VAL A 57 -3.47 -12.72 1.62
N CYS A 58 -4.61 -12.68 0.92
CA CYS A 58 -5.90 -13.07 1.47
C CYS A 58 -6.05 -14.58 1.67
N ASP A 59 -5.16 -15.40 1.11
CA ASP A 59 -5.07 -16.86 1.30
C ASP A 59 -4.07 -17.19 2.41
N PHE A 60 -3.96 -18.44 2.84
CA PHE A 60 -3.09 -18.80 3.98
C PHE A 60 -1.62 -18.41 3.71
N LEU A 61 -1.10 -17.45 4.47
CA LEU A 61 0.19 -16.85 4.19
C LEU A 61 1.30 -17.59 4.94
N HIS A 62 2.12 -18.33 4.20
CA HIS A 62 3.30 -19.02 4.72
C HIS A 62 4.57 -18.56 4.01
N VAL A 63 5.62 -18.31 4.79
CA VAL A 63 6.95 -17.98 4.27
C VAL A 63 7.98 -18.79 5.04
N ASP A 64 8.79 -19.56 4.31
CA ASP A 64 9.82 -20.41 4.89
C ASP A 64 10.95 -19.61 5.52
N GLY A 65 11.55 -20.15 6.59
CA GLY A 65 12.67 -19.54 7.32
C GLY A 65 12.27 -18.35 8.21
N PRO A 66 13.26 -17.68 8.83
CA PRO A 66 13.03 -16.52 9.68
C PRO A 66 12.71 -15.26 8.87
N LEU A 67 11.98 -14.32 9.48
CA LEU A 67 11.72 -12.98 8.97
C LEU A 67 12.02 -11.99 10.08
N ASP A 68 12.72 -10.91 9.77
CA ASP A 68 12.96 -9.81 10.71
C ASP A 68 11.85 -8.75 10.63
N ALA A 69 11.25 -8.60 9.43
CA ALA A 69 10.17 -7.65 9.21
C ALA A 69 9.18 -8.09 8.12
N VAL A 70 7.92 -7.66 8.28
CA VAL A 70 6.83 -7.74 7.31
C VAL A 70 6.34 -6.34 7.00
N LEU A 71 6.60 -5.86 5.78
CA LEU A 71 6.17 -4.58 5.25
C LEU A 71 4.92 -4.81 4.38
N HIS A 72 3.75 -4.47 4.92
CA HIS A 72 2.46 -4.78 4.33
C HIS A 72 1.94 -3.65 3.42
N PHE A 73 2.28 -3.73 2.13
CA PHE A 73 1.89 -2.79 1.07
C PHE A 73 0.82 -3.34 0.11
N ALA A 74 0.33 -4.57 0.30
CA ALA A 74 -0.64 -5.18 -0.61
C ALA A 74 -2.03 -4.54 -0.46
N SER A 75 -2.44 -3.74 -1.44
CA SER A 75 -3.78 -3.15 -1.52
C SER A 75 -3.98 -2.48 -2.88
N PRO A 76 -5.14 -2.64 -3.54
CA PRO A 76 -5.54 -1.72 -4.62
C PRO A 76 -5.66 -0.30 -4.04
N ALA A 77 -4.92 0.65 -4.60
CA ALA A 77 -4.73 1.98 -3.99
C ALA A 77 -5.28 3.14 -4.84
N SER A 78 -5.55 2.92 -6.13
CA SER A 78 -6.12 3.98 -6.95
C SER A 78 -7.64 4.07 -6.83
N PRO A 79 -8.22 5.27 -7.02
CA PRO A 79 -9.67 5.45 -7.05
C PRO A 79 -10.39 4.57 -8.05
N GLN A 80 -9.77 4.33 -9.20
CA GLN A 80 -10.34 3.45 -10.20
C GLN A 80 -10.34 2.00 -9.72
N ASP A 81 -9.21 1.48 -9.20
CA ASP A 81 -9.14 0.07 -8.83
C ASP A 81 -10.07 -0.28 -7.68
N TYR A 82 -10.17 0.53 -6.63
CA TYR A 82 -11.00 0.14 -5.48
C TYR A 82 -12.50 0.23 -5.79
N LEU A 83 -12.90 0.98 -6.82
CA LEU A 83 -14.27 0.98 -7.35
C LEU A 83 -14.53 -0.21 -8.28
N GLU A 84 -13.54 -0.64 -9.05
CA GLU A 84 -13.61 -1.84 -9.90
C GLU A 84 -13.48 -3.14 -9.09
N LEU A 85 -12.74 -3.10 -7.97
CA LEU A 85 -12.39 -4.24 -7.12
C LEU A 85 -12.79 -4.02 -5.64
N PRO A 86 -14.04 -3.62 -5.33
CA PRO A 86 -14.44 -3.22 -3.98
C PRO A 86 -14.32 -4.35 -2.96
N ILE A 87 -14.76 -5.56 -3.34
CA ILE A 87 -14.70 -6.74 -2.47
C ILE A 87 -13.25 -7.17 -2.24
N ALA A 88 -12.40 -7.13 -3.27
CA ALA A 88 -10.99 -7.48 -3.12
C ALA A 88 -10.25 -6.48 -2.23
N THR A 89 -10.58 -5.19 -2.34
CA THR A 89 -10.04 -4.11 -1.50
C THR A 89 -10.39 -4.32 -0.03
N LEU A 90 -11.66 -4.61 0.28
CA LEU A 90 -12.09 -4.94 1.63
C LEU A 90 -11.43 -6.23 2.16
N LYS A 91 -11.40 -7.30 1.35
CA LYS A 91 -10.78 -8.57 1.74
C LYS A 91 -9.30 -8.41 2.06
N VAL A 92 -8.53 -7.67 1.28
CA VAL A 92 -7.09 -7.49 1.55
C VAL A 92 -6.86 -6.60 2.77
N GLY A 93 -7.64 -5.53 2.94
CA GLY A 93 -7.56 -4.68 4.13
C GLY A 93 -7.94 -5.41 5.42
N ALA A 94 -8.82 -6.40 5.35
CA ALA A 94 -9.23 -7.22 6.48
C ALA A 94 -8.42 -8.51 6.62
N LEU A 95 -8.67 -9.50 5.75
CA LEU A 95 -8.08 -10.83 5.79
C LEU A 95 -6.58 -10.79 5.47
N GLY A 96 -6.17 -9.99 4.47
CA GLY A 96 -4.76 -9.82 4.13
C GLY A 96 -3.95 -9.27 5.31
N THR A 97 -4.42 -8.18 5.92
CA THR A 97 -3.81 -7.60 7.12
C THR A 97 -3.77 -8.59 8.27
N HIS A 98 -4.88 -9.27 8.57
CA HIS A 98 -4.95 -10.26 9.64
C HIS A 98 -3.91 -11.39 9.45
N LYS A 99 -3.77 -11.89 8.23
CA LYS A 99 -2.83 -12.98 7.92
C LYS A 99 -1.37 -12.51 7.95
N ALA A 100 -1.09 -11.31 7.47
CA ALA A 100 0.26 -10.74 7.52
C ALA A 100 0.69 -10.44 8.97
N LEU A 101 -0.21 -9.97 9.83
CA LEU A 101 0.01 -9.83 11.28
C LEU A 101 0.22 -11.18 11.97
N GLY A 102 -0.59 -12.19 11.61
CA GLY A 102 -0.43 -13.56 12.12
C GLY A 102 0.93 -14.15 11.76
N LEU A 103 1.38 -13.96 10.52
CA LEU A 103 2.72 -14.36 10.09
C LEU A 103 3.81 -13.61 10.87
N ALA A 104 3.70 -12.28 11.00
CA ALA A 104 4.68 -11.48 11.73
C ALA A 104 4.81 -11.95 13.18
N LYS A 105 3.68 -12.18 13.87
CA LYS A 105 3.65 -12.74 15.22
C LYS A 105 4.30 -14.12 15.29
N ALA A 106 3.98 -15.02 14.35
CA ALA A 106 4.54 -16.37 14.33
C ALA A 106 6.06 -16.41 14.10
N LYS A 107 6.62 -15.35 13.51
CA LYS A 107 8.05 -15.21 13.20
C LYS A 107 8.79 -14.29 14.16
N ASP A 108 8.10 -13.71 15.14
CA ASP A 108 8.61 -12.61 15.99
C ASP A 108 9.19 -11.44 15.16
N ALA A 109 8.54 -11.16 14.03
CA ALA A 109 8.97 -10.14 13.07
C ALA A 109 8.28 -8.81 13.33
N ARG A 110 8.97 -7.70 13.10
CA ARG A 110 8.35 -6.36 13.09
C ARG A 110 7.32 -6.27 11.97
N PHE A 111 6.14 -5.72 12.26
CA PHE A 111 5.11 -5.48 11.25
C PHE A 111 4.98 -3.99 10.92
N LEU A 112 4.93 -3.62 9.65
CA LEU A 112 4.63 -2.26 9.21
C LEU A 112 3.42 -2.27 8.28
N LEU A 113 2.41 -1.47 8.60
CA LEU A 113 1.25 -1.25 7.75
C LEU A 113 1.44 0.01 6.88
N ALA A 114 1.33 -0.16 5.57
CA ALA A 114 1.13 0.97 4.65
C ALA A 114 -0.34 1.44 4.71
N SER A 115 -0.61 2.37 5.62
CA SER A 115 -1.88 3.09 5.71
C SER A 115 -1.88 4.27 4.71
N THR A 116 -2.86 5.17 4.83
CA THR A 116 -3.15 6.22 3.84
C THR A 116 -3.65 7.48 4.52
N SER A 117 -3.49 8.64 3.87
CA SER A 117 -4.16 9.87 4.28
C SER A 117 -5.69 9.79 4.21
N GLU A 118 -6.24 8.87 3.41
CA GLU A 118 -7.71 8.69 3.29
C GLU A 118 -8.38 8.23 4.60
N VAL A 119 -7.62 7.74 5.60
CA VAL A 119 -8.18 7.47 6.94
C VAL A 119 -8.72 8.72 7.63
N TYR A 120 -8.29 9.91 7.17
CA TYR A 120 -8.78 11.21 7.60
C TYR A 120 -10.06 11.66 6.88
N GLY A 121 -10.42 11.04 5.74
CA GLY A 121 -11.63 11.34 4.97
C GLY A 121 -11.68 12.76 4.41
N ASP A 122 -12.78 13.47 4.67
CA ASP A 122 -12.95 14.90 4.35
C ASP A 122 -12.67 15.74 5.60
N PRO A 123 -11.40 16.05 5.90
CA PRO A 123 -10.98 16.51 7.21
C PRO A 123 -11.57 17.89 7.55
N LEU A 124 -12.01 18.04 8.80
CA LEU A 124 -12.48 19.31 9.35
C LEU A 124 -11.35 20.16 9.95
N VAL A 125 -10.10 19.71 9.80
CA VAL A 125 -8.89 20.34 10.34
C VAL A 125 -7.77 20.40 9.29
N ASN A 126 -6.94 21.44 9.33
CA ASN A 126 -5.80 21.62 8.44
C ASN A 126 -4.62 22.28 9.18
N PRO A 127 -3.41 21.66 9.23
CA PRO A 127 -3.06 20.34 8.67
C PRO A 127 -3.76 19.19 9.41
N GLN A 128 -3.64 17.96 8.90
CA GLN A 128 -4.21 16.75 9.52
C GLN A 128 -3.16 16.07 10.43
N PRO A 129 -3.19 16.29 11.76
CA PRO A 129 -2.28 15.59 12.67
C PRO A 129 -2.69 14.12 12.82
N GLU A 130 -1.75 13.26 13.21
CA GLU A 130 -2.01 11.83 13.43
C GLU A 130 -3.00 11.54 14.56
N SER A 131 -3.19 12.50 15.47
CA SER A 131 -4.21 12.46 16.53
C SER A 131 -5.63 12.68 16.02
N TYR A 132 -5.82 13.19 14.79
CA TYR A 132 -7.13 13.42 14.21
C TYR A 132 -7.81 12.08 13.83
N TRP A 133 -9.08 11.93 14.21
CA TRP A 133 -9.83 10.68 14.04
C TRP A 133 -10.35 10.46 12.61
N GLY A 134 -10.40 11.52 11.80
CA GLY A 134 -10.99 11.50 10.46
C GLY A 134 -12.48 11.78 10.42
N ASN A 135 -12.96 12.17 9.24
CA ASN A 135 -14.35 12.39 8.90
C ASN A 135 -14.70 11.56 7.66
N VAL A 136 -15.02 10.28 7.89
CA VAL A 136 -15.20 9.26 6.84
C VAL A 136 -16.65 8.81 6.79
N ASN A 137 -17.20 8.64 5.59
CA ASN A 137 -18.52 8.05 5.38
C ASN A 137 -18.37 6.55 5.04
N PRO A 138 -18.74 5.63 5.96
CA PRO A 138 -18.47 4.19 5.83
C PRO A 138 -19.29 3.50 4.73
N ILE A 139 -20.38 4.13 4.27
CA ILE A 139 -21.26 3.56 3.23
C ILE A 139 -21.16 4.30 1.89
N SER A 140 -20.22 5.23 1.75
CA SER A 140 -19.96 5.87 0.47
C SER A 140 -19.29 4.89 -0.51
N PRO A 141 -19.36 5.13 -1.84
CA PRO A 141 -18.63 4.29 -2.80
C PRO A 141 -17.11 4.21 -2.55
N ARG A 142 -16.51 5.23 -1.92
CA ARG A 142 -15.09 5.23 -1.51
C ARG A 142 -14.83 4.51 -0.19
N GLY A 143 -15.87 4.32 0.63
CA GLY A 143 -15.78 3.71 1.96
C GLY A 143 -15.13 2.33 1.95
N VAL A 144 -15.15 1.60 0.82
CA VAL A 144 -14.46 0.32 0.67
C VAL A 144 -12.94 0.40 0.88
N TYR A 145 -12.29 1.48 0.47
CA TYR A 145 -10.85 1.68 0.67
C TYR A 145 -10.57 2.32 2.04
N ASP A 146 -11.34 3.35 2.38
CA ASP A 146 -11.17 4.13 3.61
C ASP A 146 -11.34 3.23 4.84
N GLU A 147 -12.44 2.47 4.90
CA GLU A 147 -12.72 1.58 6.03
C GLU A 147 -11.82 0.34 6.03
N ALA A 148 -11.39 -0.15 4.85
CA ALA A 148 -10.39 -1.22 4.79
C ALA A 148 -9.07 -0.81 5.48
N LYS A 149 -8.61 0.42 5.25
CA LYS A 149 -7.39 0.95 5.86
C LYS A 149 -7.58 1.28 7.34
N ARG A 150 -8.72 1.86 7.72
CA ARG A 150 -9.08 2.11 9.14
C ARG A 150 -9.19 0.80 9.94
N PHE A 151 -9.80 -0.24 9.37
CA PHE A 151 -9.81 -1.58 9.95
C PHE A 151 -8.38 -2.14 10.10
N GLY A 152 -7.54 -1.99 9.08
CA GLY A 152 -6.14 -2.43 9.12
C GLY A 152 -5.35 -1.78 10.27
N GLU A 153 -5.52 -0.47 10.49
CA GLU A 153 -4.91 0.23 11.63
C GLU A 153 -5.42 -0.32 12.97
N ALA A 154 -6.73 -0.50 13.12
CA ALA A 154 -7.34 -1.03 14.33
C ALA A 154 -6.83 -2.44 14.66
N MET A 155 -6.78 -3.34 13.66
CA MET A 155 -6.25 -4.70 13.81
C MET A 155 -4.77 -4.69 14.19
N THR A 156 -3.97 -3.82 13.56
CA THR A 156 -2.54 -3.66 13.87
C THR A 156 -2.33 -3.24 15.32
N MET A 157 -3.10 -2.25 15.80
CA MET A 157 -3.02 -1.79 17.19
C MET A 157 -3.55 -2.83 18.19
N ALA A 158 -4.51 -3.68 17.80
CA ALA A 158 -4.96 -4.79 18.62
C ALA A 158 -3.83 -5.81 18.84
N TYR A 159 -3.12 -6.21 17.78
CA TYR A 159 -1.95 -7.09 17.87
C TYR A 159 -0.83 -6.47 18.70
N HIS A 160 -0.57 -5.17 18.54
CA HIS A 160 0.42 -4.47 19.35
C HIS A 160 0.09 -4.52 20.85
N ARG A 161 -1.14 -4.14 21.23
CA ARG A 161 -1.53 -4.04 22.64
C ARG A 161 -1.72 -5.39 23.32
N TYR A 162 -2.29 -6.37 22.60
CA TYR A 162 -2.67 -7.66 23.20
C TYR A 162 -1.61 -8.76 23.02
N HIS A 163 -0.79 -8.68 21.98
CA HIS A 163 0.28 -9.65 21.72
C HIS A 163 1.69 -9.07 21.87
N GLY A 164 1.82 -7.78 22.19
CA GLY A 164 3.13 -7.14 22.31
C GLY A 164 3.91 -7.07 20.99
N LEU A 165 3.25 -7.29 19.85
CA LEU A 165 3.91 -7.30 18.54
C LEU A 165 4.52 -5.92 18.25
N ASP A 166 5.76 -5.89 17.76
CA ASP A 166 6.40 -4.66 17.33
C ASP A 166 5.78 -4.19 16.00
N THR A 167 4.93 -3.16 16.07
CA THR A 167 4.16 -2.66 14.93
C THR A 167 4.48 -1.21 14.58
N ARG A 168 4.38 -0.86 13.30
CA ARG A 168 4.50 0.50 12.77
C ARG A 168 3.35 0.78 11.80
N ILE A 169 2.86 2.00 11.76
CA ILE A 169 1.82 2.45 10.82
C ILE A 169 2.37 3.70 10.13
N VAL A 170 2.34 3.71 8.80
CA VAL A 170 2.68 4.90 8.00
C VAL A 170 1.46 5.36 7.23
N ARG A 171 1.00 6.60 7.44
CA ARG A 171 -0.14 7.18 6.72
C ARG A 171 0.36 7.94 5.50
N ILE A 172 0.36 7.25 4.35
CA ILE A 172 0.97 7.75 3.11
C ILE A 172 0.06 8.78 2.44
N PHE A 173 0.60 9.96 2.15
CA PHE A 173 -0.06 11.01 1.35
C PHE A 173 0.21 10.79 -0.15
N ASN A 174 -0.35 11.64 -1.01
CA ASN A 174 -0.20 11.51 -2.46
C ASN A 174 1.28 11.43 -2.85
N THR A 175 1.68 10.26 -3.34
CA THR A 175 3.05 9.98 -3.74
C THR A 175 3.10 9.77 -5.25
N TYR A 176 4.11 10.31 -5.92
CA TYR A 176 4.29 10.19 -7.37
C TYR A 176 5.72 9.82 -7.75
N GLY A 177 5.88 9.23 -8.94
CA GLY A 177 7.20 8.86 -9.47
C GLY A 177 7.15 7.78 -10.55
N PRO A 178 8.32 7.28 -10.99
CA PRO A 178 8.43 6.18 -11.95
C PRO A 178 7.67 4.93 -11.49
N ARG A 179 7.19 4.10 -12.42
CA ARG A 179 6.40 2.86 -12.18
C ARG A 179 4.95 3.05 -11.72
N MET A 180 4.47 4.29 -11.61
CA MET A 180 3.02 4.55 -11.55
C MET A 180 2.34 4.04 -12.84
N ARG A 181 1.11 3.54 -12.73
CA ARG A 181 0.35 3.10 -13.91
C ARG A 181 -0.19 4.32 -14.66
N PRO A 182 -0.24 4.29 -16.01
CA PRO A 182 -0.83 5.39 -16.79
C PRO A 182 -2.31 5.62 -16.48
N ASN A 183 -3.06 4.56 -16.22
CA ASN A 183 -4.49 4.59 -15.88
C ASN A 183 -4.75 4.54 -14.37
N ASP A 184 -3.84 5.10 -13.58
CA ASP A 184 -3.91 5.08 -12.12
C ASP A 184 -4.95 6.07 -11.54
N GLY A 185 -5.63 6.86 -12.38
CA GLY A 185 -6.77 7.68 -11.98
C GLY A 185 -6.46 8.86 -11.06
N ARG A 186 -5.22 8.99 -10.56
CA ARG A 186 -4.74 10.10 -9.74
C ARG A 186 -4.30 11.27 -10.63
N VAL A 187 -4.33 12.48 -10.06
CA VAL A 187 -4.19 13.73 -10.82
C VAL A 187 -2.86 13.85 -11.58
N VAL A 188 -1.74 13.48 -10.96
CA VAL A 188 -0.40 13.60 -11.58
C VAL A 188 -0.28 12.68 -12.79
N SER A 189 -0.66 11.41 -12.66
CA SER A 189 -0.61 10.44 -13.77
C SER A 189 -1.59 10.81 -14.88
N ASN A 190 -2.83 11.19 -14.54
CA ASN A 190 -3.82 11.60 -15.53
C ASN A 190 -3.35 12.81 -16.36
N PHE A 191 -2.82 13.86 -15.71
CA PHE A 191 -2.36 15.05 -16.43
C PHE A 191 -1.16 14.77 -17.32
N ILE A 192 -0.17 14.00 -16.83
CA ILE A 192 0.99 13.60 -17.64
C ILE A 192 0.54 12.79 -18.86
N VAL A 193 -0.35 11.80 -18.68
CA VAL A 193 -0.84 10.98 -19.79
C VAL A 193 -1.68 11.79 -20.78
N GLN A 194 -2.53 12.70 -20.29
CA GLN A 194 -3.31 13.59 -21.15
C GLN A 194 -2.39 14.49 -21.98
N ALA A 195 -1.37 15.09 -21.37
CA ALA A 195 -0.39 15.93 -22.06
C ALA A 195 0.41 15.15 -23.11
N ILE A 196 0.87 13.93 -22.80
CA ILE A 196 1.62 13.08 -23.75
C ILE A 196 0.74 12.66 -24.95
N GLN A 197 -0.57 12.53 -24.74
CA GLN A 197 -1.53 12.11 -25.77
C GLN A 197 -2.20 13.28 -26.49
N ASP A 198 -1.74 14.52 -26.29
CA ASP A 198 -2.36 15.74 -26.82
C ASP A 198 -3.87 15.85 -26.51
N LYS A 199 -4.27 15.40 -25.32
CA LYS A 199 -5.65 15.49 -24.81
C LYS A 199 -5.81 16.68 -23.85
N PRO A 200 -7.00 17.30 -23.80
CA PRO A 200 -7.28 18.34 -22.80
C PRO A 200 -7.09 17.84 -21.36
N LEU A 201 -6.48 18.68 -20.52
CA LEU A 201 -6.32 18.38 -19.09
C LEU A 201 -7.66 18.48 -18.37
N THR A 202 -8.10 17.39 -17.72
CA THR A 202 -9.42 17.34 -17.07
C THR A 202 -9.37 17.83 -15.63
N VAL A 203 -9.83 19.05 -15.38
CA VAL A 203 -10.00 19.59 -14.03
C VAL A 203 -11.43 19.33 -13.55
N PHE A 204 -11.59 18.55 -12.48
CA PHE A 204 -12.89 18.37 -11.85
C PHE A 204 -13.23 19.57 -10.96
N GLY A 205 -14.44 20.12 -11.14
CA GLY A 205 -14.91 21.30 -10.42
C GLY A 205 -14.19 22.58 -10.86
N GLY A 206 -13.93 23.48 -9.91
CA GLY A 206 -13.27 24.77 -10.18
C GLY A 206 -11.74 24.76 -10.15
N GLY A 207 -11.10 23.63 -9.80
CA GLY A 207 -9.64 23.52 -9.74
C GLY A 207 -8.95 24.24 -8.57
N THR A 208 -9.71 24.74 -7.59
CA THR A 208 -9.20 25.47 -6.43
C THR A 208 -8.80 24.56 -5.26
N GLN A 209 -9.05 23.26 -5.36
CA GLN A 209 -8.65 22.27 -4.37
C GLN A 209 -7.13 22.11 -4.28
N THR A 210 -6.60 21.98 -3.06
CA THR A 210 -5.16 21.82 -2.83
C THR A 210 -4.80 20.37 -2.50
N ARG A 211 -3.60 19.93 -2.91
CA ARG A 211 -3.00 18.64 -2.57
C ARG A 211 -1.49 18.81 -2.38
N SER A 212 -0.94 18.13 -1.39
CA SER A 212 0.51 17.97 -1.24
C SER A 212 0.97 16.69 -1.92
N PHE A 213 2.11 16.74 -2.62
CA PHE A 213 2.69 15.61 -3.32
C PHE A 213 4.09 15.30 -2.80
N CYS A 214 4.37 14.03 -2.55
CA CYS A 214 5.69 13.51 -2.19
C CYS A 214 6.27 12.76 -3.39
N TYR A 215 7.54 12.99 -3.69
CA TYR A 215 8.26 12.11 -4.63
C TYR A 215 8.54 10.77 -3.95
N VAL A 216 8.76 9.71 -4.75
CA VAL A 216 8.84 8.33 -4.24
C VAL A 216 10.13 7.98 -3.51
N ASP A 217 11.21 8.73 -3.74
CA ASP A 217 12.52 8.54 -3.11
C ASP A 217 12.58 9.18 -1.70
#